data_AF-A0A2C5ZVW9-F1
#
_entry.id   AF-A0A2C5ZVW9-F1
#
_cell.length_a   1.000
_cell.length_b   1.000
_cell.length_c   1.000
_cell.angle_alpha   90.00
_cell.angle_beta   90.00
_cell.angle_gamma   90.00
#
_symmetry.space_group_name_H-M   'P 1'
#
loop_
_entity.id
_entity.type
_entity.pdbx_description
1 polymer ?
#
loop_
_entity_poly.entity_id
_entity_poly.type
_entity_poly.pdbx_seq_one_letter_code
_entity_poly.pdbx_strand_id
1 'polypeptide(L)'
;MFEGQLFREWSLPRHSVMATAINIIANNIGDVNDEYLDVVPVRLQWRIWRVLEARGLCLHAWRLFSRRLLREDNDKTLGLHRFRQHICRPTDELSRYTQPMTSLPVDFITHLVISGGCDFTTNQMLCLADVKNLGVLELIQPADTTGAAFPNISDRLLRGWTEMEKPFPLLRVLRIWGDRHTTQESLRWVSKFPSLFLLGGYWCSA
;
A
#
# COMPACT_ATOMS: atom_id res chain seq x y z
N MET A 1 6.74 -20.61 -7.62
CA MET A 1 6.20 -21.96 -7.35
C MET A 1 6.94 -22.51 -6.13
N PHE A 2 6.46 -22.15 -4.94
CA PHE A 2 6.84 -22.73 -3.65
C PHE A 2 5.55 -22.75 -2.82
N GLU A 3 4.62 -23.58 -3.26
CA GLU A 3 3.42 -23.94 -2.51
C GLU A 3 3.59 -25.40 -2.09
N GLY A 4 3.34 -25.66 -0.82
CA GLY A 4 3.07 -27.01 -0.34
C GLY A 4 4.17 -27.65 0.49
N GLN A 5 4.49 -27.10 1.67
CA GLN A 5 5.04 -27.93 2.77
C GLN A 5 5.04 -27.29 4.18
N LEU A 6 4.05 -26.47 4.55
CA LEU A 6 3.90 -26.01 5.95
C LEU A 6 2.47 -26.15 6.50
N PHE A 7 1.62 -26.98 5.90
CA PHE A 7 0.21 -27.14 6.26
C PHE A 7 -0.14 -28.50 6.89
N ARG A 8 0.82 -29.17 7.52
CA ARG A 8 0.57 -30.40 8.28
C ARG A 8 1.00 -30.19 9.72
N GLU A 9 0.08 -30.55 10.62
CA GLU A 9 0.12 -30.37 12.08
C GLU A 9 -0.21 -28.96 12.53
N TRP A 10 -1.51 -28.68 12.72
CA TRP A 10 -2.13 -27.96 13.86
C TRP A 10 -3.63 -27.85 13.55
N SER A 11 -4.30 -28.99 13.38
CA SER A 11 -5.77 -29.02 13.36
C SER A 11 -6.28 -28.72 14.76
N LEU A 12 -6.54 -27.44 15.04
CA LEU A 12 -7.36 -27.04 16.16
C LEU A 12 -8.68 -27.83 16.09
N PRO A 13 -9.16 -28.45 17.19
CA PRO A 13 -10.45 -29.12 17.18
C PRO A 13 -11.51 -28.09 16.76
N ARG A 14 -12.29 -28.42 15.73
CA ARG A 14 -13.33 -27.55 15.15
C ARG A 14 -14.44 -27.13 16.13
N HIS A 15 -14.37 -27.55 17.41
CA HIS A 15 -15.37 -27.35 18.45
C HIS A 15 -14.83 -26.81 19.79
N SER A 16 -13.63 -26.21 19.82
CA SER A 16 -13.17 -25.50 21.03
C SER A 16 -13.75 -24.09 21.06
N VAL A 17 -14.20 -23.64 22.24
CA VAL A 17 -14.61 -22.23 22.49
C VAL A 17 -13.52 -21.26 22.01
N MET A 18 -12.26 -21.62 22.19
CA MET A 18 -11.12 -20.83 21.73
C MET A 18 -11.08 -20.70 20.20
N ALA A 19 -11.32 -21.79 19.47
CA ALA A 19 -11.35 -21.77 18.01
C ALA A 19 -12.54 -20.94 17.49
N THR A 20 -13.70 -21.05 18.14
CA THR A 20 -14.88 -20.24 17.83
C THR A 20 -14.62 -18.76 18.11
N ALA A 21 -14.03 -18.41 19.25
CA ALA A 21 -13.69 -17.03 19.59
C ALA A 21 -12.71 -16.42 18.58
N ILE A 22 -11.64 -17.15 18.21
CA ILE A 22 -10.69 -16.70 17.17
C ILE A 22 -11.40 -16.44 15.85
N ASN A 23 -12.32 -17.32 15.44
CA ASN A 23 -13.08 -17.14 14.21
C ASN A 23 -14.00 -15.91 14.26
N ILE A 24 -14.67 -15.67 15.39
CA ILE A 24 -15.53 -14.49 15.57
C ILE A 24 -14.70 -13.21 15.50
N ILE A 25 -13.56 -13.16 16.20
CA ILE A 25 -12.65 -12.01 16.15
C ILE A 25 -12.16 -11.78 14.71
N ALA A 26 -11.75 -12.84 14.02
CA ALA A 26 -11.25 -12.73 12.65
C ALA A 26 -12.34 -12.21 11.68
N ASN A 27 -13.60 -12.62 11.86
CA ASN A 27 -14.71 -12.19 11.02
C ASN A 27 -15.13 -10.73 11.29
N ASN A 28 -14.90 -10.22 12.51
CA ASN A 28 -15.28 -8.86 12.91
C ASN A 28 -14.05 -7.96 13.09
N ILE A 29 -12.92 -8.30 12.44
CA ILE A 29 -11.64 -7.61 12.68
C ILE A 29 -11.69 -6.12 12.33
N GLY A 30 -12.61 -5.71 11.44
CA GLY A 30 -12.85 -4.31 11.10
C GLY A 30 -13.31 -3.44 12.27
N ASP A 31 -13.98 -4.04 13.26
CA ASP A 31 -14.53 -3.35 14.44
C ASP A 31 -13.64 -3.50 15.67
N VAL A 32 -12.58 -4.32 15.58
CA VAL A 32 -11.62 -4.53 16.67
C VAL A 32 -10.67 -3.33 16.73
N ASN A 33 -10.55 -2.72 17.90
CA ASN A 33 -9.60 -1.66 18.19
C ASN A 33 -8.34 -2.22 18.89
N ASP A 34 -7.37 -1.34 19.13
CA ASP A 34 -6.14 -1.68 19.84
C ASP A 34 -6.42 -2.17 21.28
N GLU A 35 -7.30 -1.50 22.02
CA GLU A 35 -7.58 -1.77 23.44
C GLU A 35 -8.10 -3.20 23.69
N TYR A 36 -8.94 -3.73 22.80
CA TYR A 36 -9.45 -5.10 22.92
C TYR A 36 -8.36 -6.15 22.78
N LEU A 37 -7.28 -5.86 22.05
CA LEU A 37 -6.17 -6.80 21.87
C LEU A 37 -5.19 -6.77 23.03
N ASP A 38 -5.16 -5.70 23.83
CA ASP A 38 -4.22 -5.55 24.95
C ASP A 38 -4.53 -6.54 26.10
N VAL A 39 -5.79 -6.95 26.24
CA VAL A 39 -6.21 -7.99 27.19
C VAL A 39 -6.03 -9.41 26.65
N VAL A 40 -5.76 -9.57 25.35
CA VAL A 40 -5.60 -10.89 24.71
C VAL A 40 -4.15 -11.34 24.86
N PRO A 41 -3.88 -12.52 25.46
CA PRO A 41 -2.53 -13.06 25.56
C PRO A 41 -1.85 -13.15 24.19
N VAL A 42 -0.56 -12.83 24.11
CA VAL A 42 0.11 -12.72 22.81
C VAL A 42 0.13 -14.01 22.00
N ARG A 43 0.18 -15.18 22.66
CA ARG A 43 0.03 -16.49 22.00
C ARG A 43 -1.30 -16.62 21.25
N LEU A 44 -2.36 -16.00 21.77
CA LEU A 44 -3.67 -15.94 21.12
C LEU A 44 -3.68 -14.94 19.97
N GLN A 45 -3.01 -13.78 20.13
CA GLN A 45 -2.84 -12.81 19.04
C GLN A 45 -2.13 -13.44 17.84
N TRP A 46 -1.07 -14.23 18.06
CA TRP A 46 -0.40 -15.01 17.00
C TRP A 46 -1.32 -16.00 16.29
N ARG A 47 -2.23 -16.65 17.03
CA ARG A 47 -3.21 -17.56 16.42
C ARG A 47 -4.22 -16.81 15.57
N ILE A 48 -4.70 -15.66 16.04
CA ILE A 48 -5.60 -14.79 15.27
C ILE A 48 -4.91 -14.29 14.01
N TRP A 49 -3.66 -13.82 14.13
CA TRP A 49 -2.82 -13.39 13.00
C TRP A 49 -2.74 -14.48 11.92
N ARG A 50 -2.36 -15.72 12.28
CA ARG A 50 -2.25 -16.82 11.32
C ARG A 50 -3.57 -17.13 10.59
N VAL A 51 -4.69 -17.03 11.29
CA VAL A 51 -6.02 -17.22 10.68
C VAL A 51 -6.33 -16.09 9.70
N LEU A 52 -6.02 -14.85 10.04
CA LEU A 52 -6.23 -13.69 9.16
C LEU A 52 -5.30 -13.72 7.94
N GLU A 53 -4.03 -14.06 8.13
CA GLU A 53 -3.03 -14.21 7.07
C GLU A 53 -3.48 -15.26 6.04
N ALA A 54 -4.01 -16.39 6.50
CA ALA A 54 -4.55 -17.45 5.63
C ALA A 54 -5.83 -17.05 4.89
N ARG A 55 -6.58 -16.04 5.35
CA ARG A 55 -7.87 -15.62 4.78
C ARG A 55 -7.78 -14.43 3.84
N GLY A 56 -6.64 -13.77 3.75
CA GLY A 56 -6.53 -12.47 3.12
C GLY A 56 -6.76 -11.37 4.14
N LEU A 57 -5.65 -10.94 4.73
CA LEU A 57 -5.61 -9.91 5.76
C LEU A 57 -5.93 -8.53 5.17
N CYS A 58 -6.64 -7.67 5.91
CA CYS A 58 -6.90 -6.28 5.51
C CYS A 58 -5.87 -5.31 6.13
N LEU A 59 -5.76 -4.09 5.60
CA LEU A 59 -4.79 -3.10 6.10
C LEU A 59 -5.00 -2.78 7.58
N HIS A 60 -6.25 -2.70 8.05
CA HIS A 60 -6.57 -2.45 9.46
C HIS A 60 -6.01 -3.55 10.37
N ALA A 61 -6.31 -4.81 10.06
CA ALA A 61 -5.76 -5.96 10.74
C ALA A 61 -4.24 -5.97 10.71
N TRP A 62 -3.63 -5.63 9.56
CA TRP A 62 -2.17 -5.51 9.46
C TRP A 62 -1.61 -4.51 10.46
N ARG A 63 -2.16 -3.28 10.50
CA ARG A 63 -1.70 -2.21 11.40
C ARG A 63 -1.84 -2.57 12.87
N LEU A 64 -2.92 -3.28 13.23
CA LEU A 64 -3.17 -3.71 14.61
C LEU A 64 -2.13 -4.74 15.06
N PHE A 65 -1.85 -5.75 14.24
CA PHE A 65 -1.00 -6.87 14.64
C PHE A 65 0.49 -6.62 14.37
N SER A 66 0.86 -5.93 13.28
CA SER A 66 2.26 -5.68 12.95
C SER A 66 2.98 -4.96 14.09
N ARG A 67 2.40 -3.89 14.62
CA ARG A 67 2.98 -3.11 15.73
C ARG A 67 3.16 -3.93 17.02
N ARG A 68 2.25 -4.86 17.30
CA ARG A 68 2.30 -5.69 18.52
C ARG A 68 3.28 -6.85 18.37
N LEU A 69 3.12 -7.62 17.30
CA LEU A 69 3.86 -8.86 17.11
C LEU A 69 5.31 -8.62 16.67
N LEU A 70 5.62 -7.49 16.01
CA LEU A 70 7.00 -7.12 15.67
C LEU A 70 7.89 -6.82 16.89
N ARG A 71 7.30 -6.46 18.03
CA ARG A 71 8.04 -6.22 19.28
C ARG A 71 8.55 -7.49 19.92
N GLU A 72 7.99 -8.65 19.56
CA GLU A 72 8.41 -9.94 20.10
C GLU A 72 9.59 -10.51 19.32
N ASP A 73 10.47 -11.25 19.98
CA ASP A 73 11.75 -11.74 19.44
C ASP A 73 11.65 -13.07 18.67
N ASN A 74 10.43 -13.52 18.37
CA ASN A 74 10.18 -14.78 17.66
C ASN A 74 10.22 -14.60 16.13
N ASP A 75 10.47 -15.71 15.43
CA ASP A 75 10.54 -15.87 13.97
C ASP A 75 9.54 -14.96 13.21
N LYS A 76 10.03 -13.81 12.74
CA LYS A 76 9.21 -12.76 12.13
C LYS A 76 8.93 -13.11 10.68
N THR A 77 7.66 -13.31 10.32
CA THR A 77 7.28 -13.51 8.92
C THR A 77 7.32 -12.18 8.16
N LEU A 78 7.62 -12.23 6.86
CA LEU A 78 7.60 -11.05 5.99
C LEU A 78 6.24 -10.33 6.01
N GLY A 79 5.15 -11.04 6.28
CA GLY A 79 3.79 -10.50 6.37
C GLY A 79 3.63 -9.45 7.49
N LEU A 80 4.43 -9.54 8.56
CA LEU A 80 4.42 -8.53 9.63
C LEU A 80 5.09 -7.22 9.20
N HIS A 81 6.09 -7.30 8.33
CA HIS A 81 6.83 -6.13 7.85
C HIS A 81 6.18 -5.43 6.66
N ARG A 82 5.35 -6.15 5.89
CA ARG A 82 4.77 -5.61 4.66
C ARG A 82 3.34 -6.10 4.42
N PHE A 83 2.43 -5.15 4.27
CA PHE A 83 1.13 -5.38 3.65
C PHE A 83 1.22 -5.13 2.13
N ARG A 84 0.56 -5.98 1.33
CA ARG A 84 0.43 -5.80 -0.12
C ARG A 84 -1.02 -6.03 -0.53
N GLN A 85 -1.59 -5.03 -1.18
CA GLN A 85 -2.88 -5.14 -1.86
C GLN A 85 -2.67 -4.91 -3.36
N HIS A 86 -3.28 -5.76 -4.17
CA HIS A 86 -3.27 -5.62 -5.63
C HIS A 86 -4.71 -5.54 -6.12
N ILE A 87 -5.03 -4.49 -6.88
CA ILE A 87 -6.37 -4.24 -7.40
C ILE A 87 -6.31 -4.40 -8.91
N CYS A 88 -6.89 -5.47 -9.45
CA CYS A 88 -6.80 -5.78 -10.89
C CYS A 88 -7.68 -4.88 -11.76
N ARG A 89 -8.78 -4.32 -11.20
CA ARG A 89 -9.78 -3.53 -11.94
C ARG A 89 -10.32 -2.43 -11.02
N PRO A 90 -9.62 -1.30 -10.87
CA PRO A 90 -10.14 -0.19 -10.10
C PRO A 90 -11.33 0.42 -10.85
N THR A 91 -12.50 0.40 -10.21
CA THR A 91 -13.75 0.95 -10.74
C THR A 91 -14.14 2.26 -10.07
N ASP A 92 -13.56 2.54 -8.90
CA ASP A 92 -13.84 3.73 -8.10
C ASP A 92 -12.79 4.82 -8.31
N GLU A 93 -13.05 5.98 -7.71
CA GLU A 93 -12.10 7.07 -7.66
C GLU A 93 -10.82 6.72 -6.89
N LEU A 94 -9.69 7.26 -7.35
CA LEU A 94 -8.37 7.08 -6.71
C LEU A 94 -8.39 7.40 -5.21
N SER A 95 -9.18 8.40 -4.81
CA SER A 95 -9.37 8.83 -3.42
C SER A 95 -9.81 7.69 -2.49
N ARG A 96 -10.68 6.78 -2.97
CA ARG A 96 -11.15 5.64 -2.17
C ARG A 96 -10.04 4.65 -1.86
N TYR A 97 -9.12 4.47 -2.81
CA TYR A 97 -7.98 3.58 -2.65
C TYR A 97 -6.85 4.22 -1.83
N THR A 98 -6.73 5.55 -1.87
CA THR A 98 -5.69 6.29 -1.15
C THR A 98 -6.08 6.73 0.26
N GLN A 99 -7.37 6.84 0.56
CA GLN A 99 -7.88 7.23 1.88
C GLN A 99 -7.26 6.44 3.07
N PRO A 100 -7.06 5.11 2.99
CA PRO A 100 -6.45 4.39 4.11
C PRO A 100 -4.98 4.80 4.37
N MET A 101 -4.34 5.38 3.36
CA MET A 101 -2.93 5.81 3.36
C MET A 101 -2.75 7.27 3.77
N THR A 102 -3.84 8.04 3.91
CA THR A 102 -3.79 9.46 4.30
C THR A 102 -3.94 9.68 5.82
N SER A 103 -4.28 8.65 6.60
CA SER A 103 -4.39 8.74 8.06
C SER A 103 -3.02 8.86 8.76
N LEU A 104 -2.89 9.84 9.67
CA LEU A 104 -1.76 10.03 10.59
C LEU A 104 -1.98 9.23 11.90
N PRO A 105 -0.93 8.89 12.67
CA PRO A 105 0.50 9.17 12.46
C PRO A 105 1.20 8.16 11.54
N VAL A 106 2.42 8.51 11.09
CA VAL A 106 3.26 7.76 10.13
C VAL A 106 3.77 6.45 10.75
N ASP A 107 2.87 5.49 10.94
CA ASP A 107 3.20 4.16 11.45
C ASP A 107 3.80 3.24 10.36
N PHE A 108 3.68 3.63 9.09
CA PHE A 108 4.14 2.87 7.93
C PHE A 108 4.46 3.78 6.74
N ILE A 109 5.24 3.24 5.80
CA ILE A 109 5.55 3.87 4.51
C ILE A 109 4.76 3.16 3.42
N THR A 110 4.11 3.93 2.56
CA THR A 110 3.35 3.44 1.42
C THR A 110 4.22 3.34 0.17
N HIS A 111 4.11 2.21 -0.52
CA HIS A 111 4.55 2.03 -1.91
C HIS A 111 3.31 1.89 -2.80
N LEU A 112 3.06 2.90 -3.63
CA LEU A 112 1.95 2.91 -4.59
C LEU A 112 2.47 2.64 -6.00
N VAL A 113 1.85 1.69 -6.69
CA VAL A 113 2.09 1.40 -8.10
C VAL A 113 0.78 1.57 -8.85
N ILE A 114 0.75 2.48 -9.83
CA ILE A 114 -0.37 2.64 -10.77
C ILE A 114 0.12 2.15 -12.12
N SER A 115 -0.53 1.11 -12.63
CA SER A 115 -0.27 0.51 -13.94
C SER A 115 -1.52 0.56 -14.83
N GLY A 116 -1.40 0.06 -16.05
CA GLY A 116 -2.51 -0.04 -17.01
C GLY A 116 -3.80 -0.64 -16.43
N GLY A 117 -4.94 -0.22 -17.00
CA GLY A 117 -6.28 -0.62 -16.56
C GLY A 117 -6.95 0.37 -15.61
N CYS A 118 -6.41 1.59 -15.49
CA CYS A 118 -6.92 2.65 -14.61
C CYS A 118 -7.06 3.95 -15.42
N ASP A 119 -8.25 4.55 -15.42
CA ASP A 119 -8.50 5.83 -16.10
C ASP A 119 -8.70 6.96 -15.08
N PHE A 120 -7.64 7.30 -14.35
CA PHE A 120 -7.69 8.37 -13.37
C PHE A 120 -7.50 9.74 -14.03
N THR A 121 -8.38 10.67 -13.65
CA THR A 121 -8.30 12.06 -14.13
C THR A 121 -7.07 12.79 -13.57
N THR A 122 -6.63 13.86 -14.24
CA THR A 122 -5.54 14.71 -13.75
C THR A 122 -5.80 15.24 -12.34
N ASN A 123 -7.05 15.59 -12.02
CA ASN A 123 -7.42 16.07 -10.68
C ASN A 123 -7.22 15.00 -9.61
N GLN A 124 -7.62 13.76 -9.90
CA GLN A 124 -7.38 12.64 -8.98
C GLN A 124 -5.89 12.40 -8.77
N MET A 125 -5.09 12.49 -9.85
CA MET A 125 -3.64 12.35 -9.77
C MET A 125 -2.98 13.49 -8.97
N LEU A 126 -3.50 14.72 -9.03
CA LEU A 126 -3.02 15.84 -8.21
C LEU A 126 -3.14 15.55 -6.71
N CYS A 127 -4.25 14.95 -6.28
CA CYS A 127 -4.49 14.59 -4.88
C CYS A 127 -3.48 13.58 -4.30
N LEU A 128 -2.65 12.92 -5.13
CA LEU A 128 -1.58 12.05 -4.62
C LEU A 128 -0.55 12.80 -3.79
N ALA A 129 -0.32 14.09 -4.07
CA ALA A 129 0.63 14.91 -3.34
C ALA A 129 0.25 15.09 -1.86
N ASP A 130 -1.04 14.95 -1.53
CA ASP A 130 -1.57 15.04 -0.15
C ASP A 130 -1.37 13.74 0.65
N VAL A 131 -0.94 12.65 0.01
CA VAL A 131 -0.71 11.37 0.68
C VAL A 131 0.59 11.43 1.47
N LYS A 132 0.49 11.81 2.74
CA LYS A 132 1.63 12.07 3.64
C LYS A 132 2.55 10.86 3.83
N ASN A 133 1.99 9.66 3.78
CA ASN A 133 2.72 8.42 4.07
C ASN A 133 3.38 7.82 2.82
N LEU A 134 3.26 8.48 1.65
CA LEU A 134 3.76 7.97 0.38
C LEU A 134 5.29 8.08 0.30
N GLY A 135 5.98 6.94 0.29
CA GLY A 135 7.44 6.87 0.18
C GLY A 135 7.94 6.47 -1.21
N VAL A 136 7.16 5.68 -1.93
CA VAL A 136 7.48 5.24 -3.29
C VAL A 136 6.24 5.40 -4.17
N LEU A 137 6.37 6.10 -5.28
CA LEU A 137 5.36 6.21 -6.32
C LEU A 137 5.93 5.67 -7.63
N GLU A 138 5.29 4.64 -8.18
CA GLU A 138 5.60 4.13 -9.52
C GLU A 138 4.37 4.28 -10.42
N LEU A 139 4.58 4.92 -11.56
CA LEU A 139 3.59 5.07 -12.62
C LEU A 139 4.11 4.32 -13.85
N ILE A 140 3.41 3.27 -14.25
CA ILE A 140 3.85 2.36 -15.30
C ILE A 140 2.82 2.33 -16.42
N GLN A 141 3.07 3.12 -17.47
CA GLN A 141 2.29 3.09 -18.69
C GLN A 141 2.47 1.72 -19.35
N PRO A 142 1.38 0.98 -19.61
CA PRO A 142 1.46 -0.28 -20.34
C PRO A 142 1.87 0.01 -21.79
N ALA A 143 2.50 -0.95 -22.47
CA ALA A 143 2.89 -0.78 -23.86
C ALA A 143 1.66 -0.47 -24.74
N ASP A 144 1.79 0.46 -25.69
CA ASP A 144 0.71 0.93 -26.57
C ASP A 144 -0.09 -0.20 -27.25
N THR A 145 0.54 -1.34 -27.48
CA THR A 145 -0.08 -2.55 -28.06
C THR A 145 -1.21 -3.14 -27.23
N THR A 146 -1.28 -2.82 -25.94
CA THR A 146 -2.32 -3.35 -25.03
C THR A 146 -3.60 -2.53 -25.01
N GLY A 147 -3.60 -1.30 -25.55
CA GLY A 147 -4.78 -0.41 -25.55
C GLY A 147 -5.37 -0.15 -24.15
N ALA A 148 -4.62 -0.43 -23.09
CA ALA A 148 -5.11 -0.32 -21.72
C ALA A 148 -5.12 1.14 -21.27
N ALA A 149 -6.25 1.56 -20.67
CA ALA A 149 -6.39 2.91 -20.13
C ALA A 149 -5.31 3.20 -19.07
N PHE A 150 -4.77 4.41 -19.11
CA PHE A 150 -3.73 4.87 -18.21
C PHE A 150 -3.83 6.39 -18.03
N PRO A 151 -3.65 6.93 -16.81
CA PRO A 151 -3.71 8.37 -16.57
C PRO A 151 -2.67 9.13 -17.40
N ASN A 152 -3.06 10.30 -17.91
CA ASN A 152 -2.13 11.17 -18.63
C ASN A 152 -1.16 11.86 -17.65
N ILE A 153 0.11 11.45 -17.71
CA ILE A 153 1.20 12.03 -16.92
C ILE A 153 1.93 13.05 -17.78
N SER A 154 1.71 14.33 -17.51
CA SER A 154 2.33 15.44 -18.25
C SER A 154 3.18 16.31 -17.34
N ASP A 155 4.06 17.12 -17.93
CA ASP A 155 4.85 18.14 -17.21
C ASP A 155 3.96 19.10 -16.39
N ARG A 156 2.71 19.34 -16.83
CA ARG A 156 1.72 20.14 -16.10
C ARG A 156 1.29 19.49 -14.79
N LEU A 157 1.12 18.17 -14.77
CA LEU A 157 0.80 17.43 -13.56
C LEU A 157 1.97 17.50 -12.56
N LEU A 158 3.19 17.28 -13.06
CA LEU A 158 4.41 17.34 -12.24
C LEU A 158 4.61 18.73 -11.64
N ARG A 159 4.41 19.78 -12.45
CA ARG A 159 4.40 21.16 -11.98
C ARG A 159 3.30 21.39 -10.94
N GLY A 160 2.08 20.93 -11.20
CA GLY A 160 0.95 21.04 -10.28
C GLY A 160 1.25 20.44 -8.90
N TRP A 161 1.89 19.27 -8.85
CA TRP A 161 2.35 18.70 -7.58
C TRP A 161 3.33 19.61 -6.84
N THR A 162 4.27 20.25 -7.54
CA THR A 162 5.23 21.14 -6.87
C THR A 162 4.64 22.45 -6.36
N GLU A 163 3.48 22.84 -6.88
CA GLU A 163 2.77 24.05 -6.47
C GLU A 163 1.86 23.81 -5.25
N MET A 164 1.67 22.56 -4.83
CA MET A 164 0.89 22.22 -3.64
C MET A 164 1.65 22.53 -2.33
N GLU A 165 0.91 22.69 -1.23
CA GLU A 165 1.51 22.94 0.07
C GLU A 165 2.15 21.65 0.62
N LYS A 166 3.49 21.63 0.70
CA LYS A 166 4.30 20.49 1.21
C LYS A 166 3.96 19.17 0.50
N PRO A 167 4.17 19.09 -0.82
CA PRO A 167 3.81 17.91 -1.58
C PRO A 167 4.73 16.75 -1.17
N PHE A 168 4.15 15.56 -1.05
CA PHE A 168 4.90 14.32 -0.91
C PHE A 168 5.99 14.36 0.18
N PRO A 169 5.65 14.64 1.45
CA PRO A 169 6.63 14.90 2.49
C PRO A 169 7.60 13.73 2.74
N LEU A 170 7.20 12.49 2.45
CA LEU A 170 8.00 11.28 2.67
C LEU A 170 8.45 10.59 1.37
N LEU A 171 8.14 11.15 0.20
CA LEU A 171 8.44 10.50 -1.07
C LEU A 171 9.94 10.50 -1.32
N ARG A 172 10.51 9.29 -1.36
CA ARG A 172 11.94 9.06 -1.62
C ARG A 172 12.20 8.56 -3.02
N VAL A 173 11.24 7.85 -3.60
CA VAL A 173 11.39 7.23 -4.92
C VAL A 173 10.20 7.62 -5.79
N LEU A 174 10.50 8.26 -6.92
CA LEU A 174 9.52 8.52 -7.97
C LEU A 174 9.97 7.80 -9.24
N ARG A 175 9.10 6.96 -9.79
CA ARG A 175 9.37 6.28 -11.06
C ARG A 175 8.24 6.51 -12.04
N ILE A 176 8.56 7.03 -13.21
CA ILE A 176 7.59 7.29 -14.29
C ILE A 176 8.08 6.55 -15.54
N TRP A 177 7.39 5.46 -15.87
CA TRP A 177 7.66 4.66 -17.06
C TRP A 177 6.56 4.97 -18.07
N GLY A 178 6.88 5.73 -19.11
CA GLY A 178 5.93 6.13 -20.15
C GLY A 178 6.68 6.76 -21.32
N ASP A 179 6.04 6.88 -22.47
CA ASP A 179 6.78 7.03 -23.73
C ASP A 179 6.75 8.43 -24.36
N ARG A 180 5.92 9.39 -23.94
CA ARG A 180 5.68 10.59 -24.78
C ARG A 180 5.42 11.95 -24.11
N HIS A 181 5.25 12.04 -22.79
CA HIS A 181 4.65 13.27 -22.21
C HIS A 181 5.41 13.89 -21.02
N THR A 182 6.52 13.28 -20.60
CA THR A 182 7.42 13.86 -19.59
C THR A 182 8.74 14.24 -20.22
N THR A 183 9.04 15.54 -20.22
CA THR A 183 10.28 16.07 -20.80
C THR A 183 11.36 16.23 -19.73
N GLN A 184 12.61 16.46 -20.13
CA GLN A 184 13.66 16.82 -19.19
C GLN A 184 13.35 18.09 -18.38
N GLU A 185 12.48 18.99 -18.85
CA GLU A 185 12.10 20.18 -18.08
C GLU A 185 11.41 19.82 -16.77
N SER A 186 10.72 18.67 -16.73
CA SER A 186 10.04 18.20 -15.53
C SER A 186 10.97 17.78 -14.39
N LEU A 187 12.24 17.49 -14.70
CA LEU A 187 13.27 17.24 -13.68
C LEU A 187 13.44 18.44 -12.74
N ARG A 188 13.25 19.67 -13.25
CA ARG A 188 13.32 20.91 -12.46
C ARG A 188 12.17 21.05 -11.46
N TRP A 189 11.03 20.43 -11.75
CA TRP A 189 9.89 20.40 -10.85
C TRP A 189 10.12 19.33 -9.79
N VAL A 190 10.43 18.12 -10.22
CA VAL A 190 10.62 16.97 -9.33
C VAL A 190 11.76 17.19 -8.31
N SER A 191 12.79 17.96 -8.64
CA SER A 191 13.86 18.33 -7.72
C SER A 191 13.42 19.19 -6.51
N LYS A 192 12.20 19.74 -6.54
CA LYS A 192 11.62 20.52 -5.44
C LYS A 192 10.97 19.65 -4.36
N PHE A 193 10.84 18.34 -4.58
CA PHE A 193 10.26 17.45 -3.58
C PHE A 193 11.20 17.29 -2.39
N PRO A 194 10.70 17.43 -1.15
CA PRO A 194 11.54 17.64 0.03
C PRO A 194 12.42 16.43 0.41
N SER A 195 11.95 15.22 0.11
CA SER A 195 12.58 13.96 0.55
C SER A 195 13.03 13.07 -0.61
N LEU A 196 12.97 13.56 -1.85
CA LEU A 196 13.22 12.74 -3.02
C LEU A 196 14.69 12.39 -3.14
N PHE A 197 14.98 11.09 -3.30
CA PHE A 197 16.33 10.57 -3.39
C PHE A 197 16.60 9.87 -4.72
N LEU A 198 15.62 9.10 -5.22
CA LEU A 198 15.77 8.33 -6.47
C LEU A 198 14.68 8.70 -7.46
N LEU A 199 15.12 9.07 -8.65
CA LEU A 199 14.28 9.33 -9.80
C LEU A 199 14.63 8.34 -10.92
N GLY A 200 13.63 7.65 -11.47
CA GLY A 200 13.84 6.69 -12.56
C GLY A 200 12.70 6.74 -13.58
N GLY A 201 13.01 6.51 -14.86
CA GLY A 201 12.00 6.62 -15.92
C GLY A 201 12.60 6.89 -17.28
N TYR A 202 11.75 6.88 -18.30
CA TYR A 202 12.10 7.37 -19.63
C TYR A 202 11.72 8.84 -19.73
N TRP A 203 12.70 9.72 -19.86
CA TRP A 203 12.50 11.16 -20.08
C TRP A 203 12.81 11.46 -21.53
N CYS A 204 11.85 11.99 -22.27
CA CYS A 204 12.09 12.37 -23.66
C CYS A 204 13.00 13.61 -23.71
N SER A 205 14.07 13.52 -24.49
CA SER A 205 14.75 14.71 -25.03
C SER A 205 13.83 15.34 -26.06
N ALA A 206 13.49 16.61 -25.85
CA ALA A 206 12.78 17.43 -26.84
C ALA A 206 13.64 17.60 -28.12
#